data_AF-A0A9E2YCR7-F1
#
_entry.id   AF-A0A9E2YCR7-F1
#
_cell.length_a   1.000
_cell.length_b   1.000
_cell.length_c   1.000
_cell.angle_alpha   90.00
_cell.angle_beta   90.00
_cell.angle_gamma   90.00
#
_symmetry.space_group_name_H-M   'P 1'
#
loop_
_entity.id
_entity.type
_entity.pdbx_description
1 polymer ?
#
loop_
_entity_poly.entity_id
_entity_poly.type
_entity_poly.pdbx_seq_one_letter_code
_entity_poly.pdbx_strand_id
1 'polypeptide(L)'
;KVRDVLRLQVVRAAEGGDPFHIHFGMQKSPIFLLDESPGRQATFFASSSDAEKLLAMQRRHRASVLEDTKTQNRLNADLTAADARLAMLSPLDDLDAETKAASAKYDACLSEAAALDQAMTVLGELKRIVGEKHRWQVCRALLADCRPAPVLVDETPLNQITQRLRQAQREQQRQTAAANALRPLESPPTPQSDDPLAASIASVQTAAGIARRIQARFMTLKNITAPPQMQNEAELADCLARLRTAKAARASVEQMATILQPINAPPVPVDELPLRDRLVALKKATEAVALQRRSAKAIANELAALHQQTAVYIQSNPTCPVCNSPLSVDRLFSSGQVHGDSIGEHDHA
;
A
#
# COMPACT_ATOMS: atom_id res chain seq x y z
N LYS A 1 41.34 9.36 -84.91
CA LYS A 1 41.01 10.57 -85.71
C LYS A 1 40.88 11.87 -84.89
N VAL A 2 40.87 11.85 -83.55
CA VAL A 2 40.87 13.08 -82.71
C VAL A 2 42.29 13.59 -82.37
N ARG A 3 43.31 12.74 -82.52
CA ARG A 3 44.71 13.04 -82.14
C ARG A 3 45.46 14.00 -83.07
N ASP A 4 45.02 14.13 -84.33
CA ASP A 4 45.67 15.01 -85.32
C ASP A 4 45.08 16.42 -85.36
N VAL A 5 43.88 16.61 -84.79
CA VAL A 5 43.17 17.90 -84.76
C VAL A 5 43.49 18.72 -83.51
N LEU A 6 44.03 18.09 -82.46
CA LEU A 6 44.33 18.73 -81.15
C LEU A 6 45.82 19.10 -80.97
N ARG A 7 46.62 19.17 -82.04
CA ARG A 7 48.00 19.67 -81.96
C ARG A 7 47.97 21.19 -82.12
N LEU A 8 48.17 21.91 -81.02
CA LEU A 8 48.34 23.36 -81.04
C LEU A 8 49.59 23.74 -81.84
N GLN A 9 49.53 24.90 -82.52
CA GLN A 9 50.62 25.43 -83.32
C GLN A 9 51.89 25.64 -82.47
N VAL A 10 53.04 25.39 -83.10
CA VAL A 10 54.36 25.52 -82.51
C VAL A 10 54.63 26.99 -82.16
N VAL A 11 54.83 27.29 -80.89
CA VAL A 11 55.12 28.64 -80.43
C VAL A 11 56.62 28.87 -80.52
N ARG A 12 57.02 29.92 -81.26
CA ARG A 12 58.43 30.33 -81.36
C ARG A 12 58.75 31.28 -80.21
N ALA A 13 59.86 31.06 -79.52
CA ALA A 13 60.35 31.98 -78.50
C ALA A 13 60.80 33.30 -79.15
N ALA A 14 60.49 34.44 -78.52
CA ALA A 14 61.04 35.72 -78.93
C ALA A 14 62.53 35.75 -78.54
N GLU A 15 63.38 35.95 -79.55
CA GLU A 15 64.86 36.00 -79.49
C GLU A 15 65.57 34.64 -79.35
N GLY A 16 65.82 34.00 -80.50
CA GLY A 16 66.91 33.03 -80.70
C GLY A 16 66.73 31.61 -80.17
N GLY A 17 65.60 31.28 -79.54
CA GLY A 17 65.33 29.95 -78.99
C GLY A 17 64.63 28.99 -79.96
N ASP A 18 65.02 27.71 -79.92
CA ASP A 18 64.38 26.64 -80.69
C ASP A 18 62.88 26.49 -80.37
N PRO A 19 62.06 26.15 -81.39
CA PRO A 19 60.62 25.99 -81.23
C PRO A 19 60.25 24.80 -80.31
N PHE A 20 59.22 24.95 -79.48
CA PHE A 20 58.72 23.89 -78.60
C PHE A 20 57.22 23.59 -78.80
N HIS A 21 56.83 22.34 -78.56
CA HIS A 21 55.47 21.83 -78.75
C HIS A 21 54.72 21.70 -77.42
N ILE A 22 53.51 22.28 -77.34
CA ILE A 22 52.63 22.16 -76.17
C ILE A 22 51.71 20.95 -76.34
N HIS A 23 51.86 19.93 -75.49
CA HIS A 23 51.01 18.74 -75.49
C HIS A 23 50.11 18.68 -74.24
N PHE A 24 48.79 18.57 -74.44
CA PHE A 24 47.83 18.27 -73.37
C PHE A 24 47.77 16.75 -73.13
N GLY A 25 48.56 16.25 -72.18
CA GLY A 25 48.44 14.89 -71.64
C GLY A 25 47.63 14.87 -70.34
N MET A 26 47.03 13.72 -69.98
CA MET A 26 46.35 13.55 -68.68
C MET A 26 47.35 13.80 -67.54
N GLN A 27 47.16 14.94 -66.89
CA GLN A 27 48.14 15.64 -66.09
C GLN A 27 48.13 15.11 -64.64
N LYS A 28 48.85 14.01 -64.39
CA LYS A 28 49.16 13.56 -63.01
C LYS A 28 50.29 14.35 -62.35
N SER A 29 50.99 15.19 -63.10
CA SER A 29 52.02 16.11 -62.63
C SER A 29 51.92 17.44 -63.39
N PRO A 30 52.03 18.59 -62.72
CA PRO A 30 51.84 19.89 -63.39
C PRO A 30 52.90 20.15 -64.46
N ILE A 31 52.47 20.66 -65.62
CA ILE A 31 53.25 20.91 -66.87
C ILE A 31 54.40 21.94 -66.73
N PHE A 32 54.64 22.50 -65.55
CA PHE A 32 55.73 23.44 -65.38
C PHE A 32 57.04 22.67 -65.22
N LEU A 33 57.84 22.60 -66.30
CA LEU A 33 59.32 22.64 -66.35
C LEU A 33 60.14 22.10 -65.16
N LEU A 34 59.64 21.17 -64.33
CA LEU A 34 60.31 20.76 -63.09
C LEU A 34 61.62 20.02 -63.35
N ASP A 35 61.81 19.52 -64.57
CA ASP A 35 63.01 18.83 -65.02
C ASP A 35 63.91 19.69 -65.94
N GLU A 36 63.56 20.96 -66.19
CA GLU A 36 64.35 21.86 -67.06
C GLU A 36 65.25 22.83 -66.27
N SER A 37 66.34 23.29 -66.92
CA SER A 37 67.38 24.08 -66.26
C SER A 37 66.83 25.40 -65.67
N PRO A 38 67.34 25.84 -64.50
CA PRO A 38 66.82 27.02 -63.79
C PRO A 38 66.76 28.30 -64.63
N GLY A 39 67.66 28.43 -65.62
CA GLY A 39 67.70 29.57 -66.53
C GLY A 39 66.49 29.66 -67.47
N ARG A 40 65.99 28.53 -67.99
CA ARG A 40 64.86 28.51 -68.94
C ARG A 40 63.52 28.81 -68.28
N GLN A 41 63.36 28.34 -67.05
CA GLN A 41 62.20 28.68 -66.22
C GLN A 41 62.13 30.20 -66.01
N ALA A 42 63.24 30.84 -65.64
CA ALA A 42 63.31 32.28 -65.38
C ALA A 42 62.94 33.13 -66.61
N THR A 43 63.35 32.75 -67.83
CA THR A 43 63.00 33.46 -69.06
C THR A 43 61.51 33.36 -69.40
N PHE A 44 60.89 32.20 -69.16
CA PHE A 44 59.45 32.03 -69.34
C PHE A 44 58.66 32.91 -68.36
N PHE A 45 59.08 32.96 -67.09
CA PHE A 45 58.50 33.84 -66.07
C PHE A 45 58.68 35.34 -66.36
N ALA A 46 59.78 35.73 -67.02
CA ALA A 46 60.03 37.14 -67.39
C ALA A 46 59.17 37.63 -68.58
N SER A 47 58.71 36.72 -69.46
CA SER A 47 58.03 37.07 -70.71
C SER A 47 56.49 37.10 -70.63
N SER A 48 55.89 36.60 -69.54
CA SER A 48 54.43 36.38 -69.48
C SER A 48 53.78 36.98 -68.23
N SER A 49 52.95 38.01 -68.42
CA SER A 49 52.15 38.67 -67.36
C SER A 49 51.19 37.70 -66.63
N ASP A 50 50.86 36.55 -67.24
CA ASP A 50 50.00 35.53 -66.62
C ASP A 50 50.74 34.62 -65.64
N ALA A 51 52.07 34.56 -65.67
CA ALA A 51 52.85 33.71 -64.77
C ALA A 51 52.77 34.19 -63.31
N GLU A 52 52.70 35.49 -63.08
CA GLU A 52 52.45 36.08 -61.75
C GLU A 52 51.08 35.66 -61.18
N LYS A 53 50.02 35.69 -62.00
CA LYS A 53 48.67 35.26 -61.60
C LYS A 53 48.63 33.76 -61.28
N LEU A 54 49.33 32.93 -62.04
CA LEU A 54 49.42 31.48 -61.78
C LEU A 54 50.18 31.18 -60.48
N LEU A 55 51.25 31.91 -60.18
CA LEU A 55 51.94 31.81 -58.88
C LEU A 55 51.05 32.29 -57.73
N ALA A 56 50.27 33.36 -57.91
CA ALA A 56 49.30 33.81 -56.92
C ALA A 56 48.19 32.76 -56.69
N MET A 57 47.67 32.15 -57.75
CA MET A 57 46.70 31.04 -57.64
C MET A 57 47.31 29.82 -56.94
N GLN A 58 48.55 29.45 -57.26
CA GLN A 58 49.23 28.33 -56.61
C GLN A 58 49.50 28.61 -55.13
N ARG A 59 49.92 29.83 -54.78
CA ARG A 59 50.07 30.27 -53.38
C ARG A 59 48.74 30.23 -52.64
N ARG A 60 47.66 30.73 -53.26
CA ARG A 60 46.31 30.70 -52.68
C ARG A 60 45.81 29.26 -52.49
N HIS A 61 46.04 28.39 -53.47
CA HIS A 61 45.66 26.99 -53.38
C HIS A 61 46.47 26.26 -52.29
N ARG A 62 47.79 26.46 -52.21
CA ARG A 62 48.62 25.92 -51.12
C ARG A 62 48.17 26.44 -49.75
N ALA A 63 47.84 27.72 -49.64
CA ALA A 63 47.29 28.30 -48.42
C ALA A 63 45.94 27.69 -48.05
N SER A 64 45.02 27.53 -49.02
CA SER A 64 43.72 26.86 -48.81
C SER A 64 43.91 25.42 -48.33
N VAL A 65 44.73 24.63 -49.03
CA VAL A 65 45.00 23.23 -48.67
C VAL A 65 45.62 23.14 -47.27
N LEU A 66 46.51 24.06 -46.90
CA LEU A 66 47.11 24.11 -45.58
C LEU A 66 46.08 24.43 -44.49
N GLU A 67 45.20 25.41 -44.71
CA GLU A 67 44.10 25.72 -43.78
C GLU A 67 43.06 24.59 -43.70
N ASP A 68 42.73 23.93 -44.82
CA ASP A 68 41.86 22.77 -44.85
C ASP A 68 42.47 21.61 -44.06
N THR A 69 43.78 21.38 -44.22
CA THR A 69 44.52 20.34 -43.49
C THR A 69 44.58 20.65 -41.99
N LYS A 70 44.84 21.90 -41.61
CA LYS A 70 44.79 22.34 -40.20
C LYS A 70 43.40 22.12 -39.60
N THR A 71 42.36 22.52 -40.32
CA THR A 71 40.96 22.34 -39.90
C THR A 71 40.63 20.87 -39.73
N GLN A 72 41.02 20.03 -40.69
CA GLN A 72 40.85 18.59 -40.62
C GLN A 72 41.55 17.99 -39.40
N ASN A 73 42.79 18.39 -39.13
CA ASN A 73 43.53 17.92 -37.96
C ASN A 73 42.86 18.34 -36.64
N ARG A 74 42.35 19.58 -36.56
CA ARG A 74 41.61 20.05 -35.38
C ARG A 74 40.33 19.25 -35.16
N LEU A 75 39.53 19.06 -36.21
CA LEU A 75 38.28 18.28 -36.12
C LEU A 75 38.54 16.81 -35.76
N ASN A 76 39.61 16.22 -36.29
CA ASN A 76 40.03 14.88 -35.90
C ASN A 76 40.44 14.81 -34.42
N ALA A 77 41.19 15.81 -33.92
CA ALA A 77 41.52 15.90 -32.50
C ALA A 77 40.25 16.03 -31.63
N ASP A 78 39.32 16.90 -32.03
CA ASP A 78 38.03 17.09 -31.34
C ASP A 78 37.20 15.79 -31.32
N LEU A 79 37.15 15.06 -32.44
CA LEU A 79 36.50 13.74 -32.53
C LEU A 79 37.15 12.73 -31.59
N THR A 80 38.49 12.62 -31.59
CA THR A 80 39.18 11.69 -30.68
C THR A 80 38.97 12.04 -29.20
N ALA A 81 38.89 13.33 -28.86
CA ALA A 81 38.59 13.78 -27.51
C ALA A 81 37.13 13.49 -27.12
N ALA A 82 36.19 13.64 -28.05
CA ALA A 82 34.79 13.28 -27.84
C ALA A 82 34.61 11.77 -27.66
N ASP A 83 35.27 10.95 -28.48
CA ASP A 83 35.26 9.49 -28.36
C ASP A 83 35.86 9.04 -27.02
N ALA A 84 36.96 9.67 -26.58
CA ALA A 84 37.53 9.40 -25.26
C ALA A 84 36.55 9.75 -24.13
N ARG A 85 35.84 10.89 -24.22
CA ARG A 85 34.81 11.26 -23.23
C ARG A 85 33.62 10.30 -23.24
N LEU A 86 33.17 9.86 -24.41
CA LEU A 86 32.10 8.86 -24.53
C LEU A 86 32.54 7.52 -23.94
N ALA A 87 33.79 7.10 -24.19
CA ALA A 87 34.36 5.89 -23.60
C ALA A 87 34.44 5.98 -22.06
N MET A 88 34.78 7.14 -21.50
CA MET A 88 34.75 7.37 -20.05
C MET A 88 33.34 7.27 -19.44
N LEU A 89 32.30 7.54 -20.24
CA LEU A 89 30.90 7.45 -19.81
C LEU A 89 30.28 6.06 -20.01
N SER A 90 30.95 5.15 -20.73
CA SER A 90 30.47 3.77 -20.94
C SER A 90 30.09 3.01 -19.66
N PRO A 91 30.76 3.18 -18.51
CA PRO A 91 30.35 2.53 -17.26
C PRO A 91 29.00 3.01 -16.71
N LEU A 92 28.44 4.13 -17.20
CA LEU A 92 27.09 4.57 -16.81
C LEU A 92 26.01 3.60 -17.30
N ASP A 93 26.25 2.89 -18.41
CA ASP A 93 25.31 1.89 -18.92
C ASP A 93 25.20 0.70 -17.95
N ASP A 94 26.33 0.29 -17.36
CA ASP A 94 26.36 -0.74 -16.31
C ASP A 94 25.62 -0.26 -15.05
N LEU A 95 25.80 1.00 -14.65
CA LEU A 95 25.07 1.59 -13.53
C LEU A 95 23.56 1.69 -13.78
N ASP A 96 23.11 1.99 -15.00
CA ASP A 96 21.69 1.96 -15.36
C ASP A 96 21.12 0.53 -15.27
N ALA A 97 21.87 -0.47 -15.74
CA ALA A 97 21.49 -1.86 -15.60
C ALA A 97 21.43 -2.31 -14.13
N GLU A 98 22.41 -1.94 -13.31
CA GLU A 98 22.46 -2.25 -11.88
C GLU A 98 21.32 -1.58 -11.10
N THR A 99 21.04 -0.30 -11.38
CA THR A 99 19.95 0.44 -10.73
C THR A 99 18.58 -0.12 -11.12
N LYS A 100 18.36 -0.49 -12.38
CA LYS A 100 17.14 -1.20 -12.81
C LYS A 100 17.00 -2.55 -12.12
N ALA A 101 18.08 -3.33 -12.01
CA ALA A 101 18.08 -4.60 -11.32
C ALA A 101 17.82 -4.44 -9.81
N ALA A 102 18.39 -3.42 -9.18
CA ALA A 102 18.16 -3.08 -7.77
C ALA A 102 16.71 -2.64 -7.53
N SER A 103 16.14 -1.80 -8.41
CA SER A 103 14.73 -1.38 -8.33
C SER A 103 13.79 -2.58 -8.46
N ALA A 104 14.02 -3.48 -9.42
CA ALA A 104 13.21 -4.68 -9.58
C ALA A 104 13.27 -5.60 -8.33
N LYS A 105 14.43 -5.72 -7.69
CA LYS A 105 14.58 -6.45 -6.42
C LYS A 105 13.83 -5.75 -5.28
N TYR A 106 13.87 -4.43 -5.21
CA TYR A 106 13.13 -3.65 -4.22
C TYR A 106 11.62 -3.83 -4.38
N ASP A 107 11.11 -3.74 -5.61
CA ASP A 107 9.69 -3.94 -5.91
C ASP A 107 9.23 -5.37 -5.57
N ALA A 108 10.07 -6.37 -5.86
CA ALA A 108 9.81 -7.75 -5.44
C ALA A 108 9.73 -7.87 -3.91
N CYS A 109 10.68 -7.30 -3.17
CA CYS A 109 10.66 -7.28 -1.71
C CYS A 109 9.41 -6.59 -1.13
N LEU A 110 8.96 -5.48 -1.74
CA LEU A 110 7.73 -4.80 -1.34
C LEU A 110 6.50 -5.69 -1.56
N SER A 111 6.45 -6.38 -2.70
CA SER A 111 5.35 -7.31 -3.00
C SER A 111 5.30 -8.50 -2.02
N GLU A 112 6.45 -9.03 -1.64
CA GLU A 112 6.56 -10.10 -0.63
C GLU A 112 6.17 -9.61 0.76
N ALA A 113 6.57 -8.39 1.15
CA ALA A 113 6.16 -7.80 2.42
C ALA A 113 4.64 -7.61 2.50
N ALA A 114 4.02 -7.11 1.43
CA ALA A 114 2.56 -6.98 1.35
C ALA A 114 1.85 -8.34 1.43
N ALA A 115 2.40 -9.38 0.80
CA ALA A 115 1.88 -10.74 0.91
C ALA A 115 2.01 -11.31 2.34
N LEU A 116 3.10 -10.99 3.04
CA LEU A 116 3.30 -11.38 4.43
C LEU A 116 2.28 -10.71 5.36
N ASP A 117 2.01 -9.42 5.18
CA ASP A 117 1.00 -8.69 5.96
C ASP A 117 -0.39 -9.29 5.77
N GLN A 118 -0.78 -9.59 4.52
CA GLN A 118 -2.05 -10.27 4.23
C GLN A 118 -2.13 -11.65 4.90
N ALA A 119 -1.04 -12.44 4.86
CA ALA A 119 -0.98 -13.73 5.53
C ALA A 119 -1.10 -13.60 7.06
N MET A 120 -0.53 -12.55 7.65
CA MET A 120 -0.67 -12.26 9.09
C MET A 120 -2.11 -11.90 9.47
N THR A 121 -2.81 -11.13 8.64
CA THR A 121 -4.24 -10.83 8.84
C THR A 121 -5.08 -12.11 8.85
N VAL A 122 -4.91 -12.97 7.83
CA VAL A 122 -5.63 -14.25 7.73
C VAL A 122 -5.33 -15.15 8.93
N LEU A 123 -4.07 -15.22 9.38
CA LEU A 123 -3.68 -15.99 10.55
C LEU A 123 -4.32 -15.44 11.85
N GLY A 124 -4.50 -14.13 11.95
CA GLY A 124 -5.23 -13.48 13.04
C GLY A 124 -6.71 -13.88 13.06
N GLU A 125 -7.38 -13.87 11.90
CA GLU A 125 -8.77 -14.30 11.77
C GLU A 125 -8.96 -15.78 12.09
N LEU A 126 -8.06 -16.65 11.61
CA LEU A 126 -8.09 -18.08 11.91
C LEU A 126 -7.98 -18.34 13.41
N LYS A 127 -7.07 -17.63 14.11
CA LYS A 127 -6.93 -17.71 15.56
C LYS A 127 -8.21 -17.29 16.28
N ARG A 128 -8.87 -16.22 15.83
CA ARG A 128 -10.16 -15.78 16.38
C ARG A 128 -11.23 -16.85 16.24
N ILE A 129 -11.39 -17.42 15.03
CA ILE A 129 -12.38 -18.46 14.74
C ILE A 129 -12.13 -19.72 15.56
N VAL A 130 -10.87 -20.17 15.68
CA VAL A 130 -10.49 -21.32 16.52
C VAL A 130 -10.83 -21.04 17.99
N GLY A 131 -10.55 -19.83 18.48
CA GLY A 131 -10.92 -19.41 19.84
C GLY A 131 -12.43 -19.41 20.08
N GLU A 132 -13.22 -18.91 19.13
CA GLU A 132 -14.69 -18.95 19.18
C GLU A 132 -15.23 -20.37 19.16
N LYS A 133 -14.73 -21.23 18.27
CA LYS A 133 -15.09 -22.65 18.22
C LYS A 133 -14.83 -23.33 19.57
N HIS A 134 -13.68 -23.06 20.18
CA HIS A 134 -13.36 -23.62 21.49
C HIS A 134 -14.33 -23.13 22.57
N ARG A 135 -14.65 -21.82 22.60
CA ARG A 135 -15.67 -21.26 23.50
C ARG A 135 -17.02 -21.94 23.33
N TRP A 136 -17.49 -22.10 22.09
CA TRP A 136 -18.77 -22.78 21.82
C TRP A 136 -18.75 -24.26 22.21
N GLN A 137 -17.61 -24.95 22.05
CA GLN A 137 -17.45 -26.33 22.51
C GLN A 137 -17.54 -26.43 24.03
N VAL A 138 -16.92 -25.50 24.77
CA VAL A 138 -17.02 -25.43 26.23
C VAL A 138 -18.46 -25.12 26.66
N CYS A 139 -19.11 -24.11 26.05
CA CYS A 139 -20.51 -23.78 26.35
C CYS A 139 -21.44 -24.97 26.06
N ARG A 140 -21.23 -25.68 24.95
CA ARG A 140 -21.98 -26.88 24.60
C ARG A 140 -21.77 -28.00 25.64
N ALA A 141 -20.54 -28.21 26.10
CA ALA A 141 -20.25 -29.20 27.14
C ALA A 141 -20.95 -28.85 28.47
N LEU A 142 -20.90 -27.58 28.89
CA LEU A 142 -21.60 -27.10 30.10
C LEU A 142 -23.13 -27.22 29.98
N LEU A 143 -23.68 -26.95 28.80
CA LEU A 143 -25.12 -27.07 28.55
C LEU A 143 -25.58 -28.52 28.35
N ALA A 144 -24.70 -29.45 27.99
CA ALA A 144 -25.05 -30.86 27.85
C ALA A 144 -25.53 -31.48 29.17
N ASP A 145 -25.01 -30.98 30.31
CA ASP A 145 -25.38 -31.42 31.66
C ASP A 145 -26.61 -30.68 32.21
N CYS A 146 -27.10 -29.65 31.52
CA CYS A 146 -28.32 -28.97 31.91
C CYS A 146 -29.54 -29.86 31.62
N ARG A 147 -30.40 -30.02 32.63
CA ARG A 147 -31.70 -30.71 32.46
C ARG A 147 -32.47 -30.08 31.30
N PRO A 148 -33.22 -30.87 30.51
CA PRO A 148 -34.05 -30.33 29.44
C PRO A 148 -34.93 -29.21 30.00
N ALA A 149 -35.09 -28.14 29.21
CA ALA A 149 -35.91 -27.00 29.59
C ALA A 149 -37.26 -27.51 30.11
N PRO A 150 -37.72 -27.06 31.30
CA PRO A 150 -38.98 -27.51 31.84
C PRO A 150 -40.07 -27.24 30.81
N VAL A 151 -40.93 -28.23 30.59
CA VAL A 151 -42.09 -28.09 29.70
C VAL A 151 -42.87 -26.89 30.21
N LEU A 152 -42.94 -25.83 29.40
CA LEU A 152 -43.70 -24.64 29.73
C LEU A 152 -45.16 -25.08 29.87
N VAL A 153 -45.71 -24.89 31.08
CA VAL A 153 -47.11 -25.19 31.37
C VAL A 153 -47.97 -24.34 30.43
N ASP A 154 -49.10 -24.91 29.99
CA ASP A 154 -50.05 -24.24 29.12
C ASP A 154 -50.34 -22.80 29.59
N GLU A 155 -50.04 -21.81 28.74
CA GLU A 155 -50.22 -20.39 29.02
C GLU A 155 -51.69 -19.93 28.84
N THR A 156 -52.59 -20.82 28.37
CA THR A 156 -53.99 -20.49 28.15
C THR A 156 -54.71 -19.92 29.39
N PRO A 157 -54.52 -20.41 30.63
CA PRO A 157 -55.22 -19.87 31.80
C PRO A 157 -54.74 -18.45 32.13
N LEU A 158 -53.45 -18.18 31.95
CA LEU A 158 -52.85 -16.86 32.21
C LEU A 158 -53.36 -15.82 31.21
N ASN A 159 -53.48 -16.23 29.94
CA ASN A 159 -54.06 -15.39 28.89
C ASN A 159 -55.54 -15.09 29.15
N GLN A 160 -56.32 -16.08 29.59
CA GLN A 160 -57.73 -15.87 29.97
C GLN A 160 -57.88 -14.89 31.14
N ILE A 161 -57.05 -15.01 32.18
CA ILE A 161 -57.06 -14.07 33.32
C ILE A 161 -56.71 -12.65 32.85
N THR A 162 -55.70 -12.51 31.99
CA THR A 162 -55.28 -11.22 31.44
C THR A 162 -56.40 -10.57 30.60
N GLN A 163 -57.15 -11.34 29.83
CA GLN A 163 -58.31 -10.86 29.08
C GLN A 163 -59.45 -10.42 30.01
N ARG A 164 -59.78 -11.20 31.05
CA ARG A 164 -60.82 -10.87 32.02
C ARG A 164 -60.49 -9.59 32.80
N LEU A 165 -59.22 -9.40 33.20
CA LEU A 165 -58.75 -8.17 33.83
C LEU A 165 -58.92 -6.95 32.93
N ARG A 166 -58.54 -7.05 31.64
CA ARG A 166 -58.73 -5.97 30.67
C ARG A 166 -60.22 -5.63 30.46
N GLN A 167 -61.09 -6.64 30.44
CA GLN A 167 -62.53 -6.42 30.31
C GLN A 167 -63.10 -5.72 31.55
N ALA A 168 -62.74 -6.19 32.75
CA ALA A 168 -63.18 -5.57 34.01
C ALA A 168 -62.70 -4.12 34.13
N GLN A 169 -61.47 -3.82 33.71
CA GLN A 169 -60.92 -2.46 33.72
C GLN A 169 -61.67 -1.53 32.76
N ARG A 170 -62.04 -2.02 31.56
CA ARG A 170 -62.87 -1.25 30.61
C ARG A 170 -64.26 -0.98 31.17
N GLU A 171 -64.87 -1.97 31.83
CA GLU A 171 -66.18 -1.80 32.46
C GLU A 171 -66.13 -0.79 33.61
N GLN A 172 -65.11 -0.88 34.47
CA GLN A 172 -64.88 0.11 35.52
C GLN A 172 -64.75 1.53 34.95
N GLN A 173 -63.95 1.71 33.89
CA GLN A 173 -63.79 3.01 33.23
C GLN A 173 -65.12 3.55 32.68
N ARG A 174 -65.96 2.69 32.09
CA ARG A 174 -67.31 3.08 31.63
C ARG A 174 -68.21 3.52 32.78
N GLN A 175 -68.23 2.75 33.87
CA GLN A 175 -69.02 3.08 35.05
C GLN A 175 -68.55 4.37 35.72
N THR A 176 -67.23 4.59 35.82
CA THR A 176 -66.66 5.85 36.32
C THR A 176 -67.01 7.03 35.41
N ALA A 177 -66.94 6.86 34.08
CA ALA A 177 -67.34 7.90 33.14
C ALA A 177 -68.83 8.22 33.24
N ALA A 178 -69.70 7.21 33.35
CA ALA A 178 -71.14 7.38 33.54
C ALA A 178 -71.46 8.08 34.87
N ALA A 179 -70.83 7.66 35.98
CA ALA A 179 -71.00 8.31 37.28
C ALA A 179 -70.55 9.77 37.25
N ASN A 180 -69.43 10.08 36.58
CA ASN A 180 -68.96 11.45 36.41
C ASN A 180 -69.89 12.29 35.53
N ALA A 181 -70.49 11.70 34.49
CA ALA A 181 -71.44 12.38 33.61
C ALA A 181 -72.79 12.67 34.30
N LEU A 182 -73.18 11.86 35.29
CA LEU A 182 -74.40 12.04 36.08
C LEU A 182 -74.19 12.92 37.33
N ARG A 183 -72.93 13.16 37.73
CA ARG A 183 -72.57 14.01 38.89
C ARG A 183 -73.09 15.48 38.83
N PRO A 184 -73.21 16.15 37.67
CA PRO A 184 -73.71 17.53 37.61
C PRO A 184 -75.24 17.64 37.55
N LEU A 185 -76.00 16.53 37.58
CA LEU A 185 -77.45 16.59 37.70
C LEU A 185 -77.79 16.95 39.15
N GLU A 186 -78.15 18.21 39.37
CA GLU A 186 -78.69 18.68 40.65
C GLU A 186 -79.90 17.83 41.05
N SER A 187 -79.89 17.37 42.31
CA SER A 187 -80.98 16.61 42.90
C SER A 187 -82.31 17.36 42.75
N PRO A 188 -83.41 16.71 42.29
CA PRO A 188 -84.69 17.37 42.16
C PRO A 188 -85.20 17.87 43.53
N PRO A 189 -85.85 19.05 43.58
CA PRO A 189 -86.35 19.64 44.82
C PRO A 189 -87.46 18.77 45.44
N THR A 190 -87.34 18.56 46.74
CA THR A 190 -88.24 17.75 47.58
C THR A 190 -89.59 18.41 47.84
N PRO A 191 -90.74 17.75 47.57
CA PRO A 191 -92.02 18.04 48.21
C PRO A 191 -92.14 17.36 49.58
N GLN A 192 -92.87 18.00 50.50
CA GLN A 192 -93.05 17.58 51.90
C GLN A 192 -94.10 16.48 52.12
N SER A 193 -93.80 15.64 53.13
CA SER A 193 -94.63 14.85 54.08
C SER A 193 -95.66 13.82 53.57
N ASP A 194 -95.38 12.54 53.85
CA ASP A 194 -96.10 11.72 54.87
C ASP A 194 -95.30 10.46 55.35
N ASP A 195 -93.95 10.48 55.29
CA ASP A 195 -93.11 9.29 55.48
C ASP A 195 -92.51 8.97 56.87
N PRO A 196 -92.54 9.79 57.94
CA PRO A 196 -91.72 9.51 59.13
C PRO A 196 -92.14 8.25 59.89
N LEU A 197 -93.36 7.75 59.71
CA LEU A 197 -93.83 6.51 60.31
C LEU A 197 -93.47 5.27 59.47
N ALA A 198 -93.56 5.36 58.13
CA ALA A 198 -93.19 4.28 57.22
C ALA A 198 -91.68 4.07 57.16
N ALA A 199 -90.89 5.16 57.19
CA ALA A 199 -89.44 5.12 57.23
C ALA A 199 -88.90 4.50 58.54
N SER A 200 -89.58 4.74 59.67
CA SER A 200 -89.18 4.15 60.96
C SER A 200 -89.45 2.64 61.02
N ILE A 201 -90.58 2.17 60.47
CA ILE A 201 -90.90 0.74 60.38
C ILE A 201 -89.96 0.03 59.39
N ALA A 202 -89.71 0.62 58.22
CA ALA A 202 -88.77 0.10 57.23
C ALA A 202 -87.33 0.08 57.77
N SER A 203 -86.92 1.10 58.52
CA SER A 203 -85.59 1.17 59.14
C SER A 203 -85.39 0.06 60.17
N VAL A 204 -86.37 -0.18 61.05
CA VAL A 204 -86.28 -1.26 62.06
C VAL A 204 -86.29 -2.65 61.40
N GLN A 205 -87.08 -2.86 60.35
CA GLN A 205 -87.10 -4.12 59.60
C GLN A 205 -85.80 -4.36 58.82
N THR A 206 -85.23 -3.31 58.22
CA THR A 206 -83.96 -3.37 57.51
C THR A 206 -82.80 -3.61 58.47
N ALA A 207 -82.78 -2.92 59.62
CA ALA A 207 -81.81 -3.13 60.69
C ALA A 207 -81.90 -4.54 61.29
N ALA A 208 -83.10 -5.07 61.52
CA ALA A 208 -83.30 -6.44 61.99
C ALA A 208 -82.86 -7.48 60.94
N GLY A 209 -83.08 -7.22 59.65
CA GLY A 209 -82.60 -8.06 58.56
C GLY A 209 -81.08 -8.01 58.36
N ILE A 210 -80.45 -6.86 58.62
CA ILE A 210 -78.99 -6.70 58.62
C ILE A 210 -78.41 -7.41 59.84
N ALA A 211 -78.98 -7.23 61.03
CA ALA A 211 -78.54 -7.90 62.25
C ALA A 211 -78.62 -9.44 62.12
N ARG A 212 -79.72 -9.97 61.57
CA ARG A 212 -79.84 -11.42 61.30
C ARG A 212 -78.83 -11.92 60.28
N ARG A 213 -78.55 -11.15 59.21
CA ARG A 213 -77.52 -11.50 58.21
C ARG A 213 -76.11 -11.45 58.80
N ILE A 214 -75.79 -10.46 59.61
CA ILE A 214 -74.50 -10.34 60.30
C ILE A 214 -74.34 -11.46 61.33
N GLN A 215 -75.39 -11.79 62.09
CA GLN A 215 -75.37 -12.91 63.05
C GLN A 215 -75.19 -14.26 62.34
N ALA A 216 -75.92 -14.51 61.25
CA ALA A 216 -75.76 -15.73 60.45
C ALA A 216 -74.35 -15.82 59.85
N ARG A 217 -73.85 -14.70 59.30
CA ARG A 217 -72.49 -14.61 58.74
C ARG A 217 -71.43 -14.81 59.81
N PHE A 218 -71.59 -14.21 60.99
CA PHE A 218 -70.72 -14.39 62.15
C PHE A 218 -70.71 -15.85 62.62
N MET A 219 -71.86 -16.52 62.69
CA MET A 219 -71.93 -17.94 63.07
C MET A 219 -71.29 -18.86 62.01
N THR A 220 -71.40 -18.56 60.72
CA THR A 220 -70.64 -19.28 59.67
C THR A 220 -69.14 -18.99 59.70
N LEU A 221 -68.74 -17.78 60.11
CA LEU A 221 -67.32 -17.38 60.17
C LEU A 221 -66.65 -17.79 61.50
N LYS A 222 -67.42 -18.06 62.56
CA LYS A 222 -66.92 -18.45 63.90
C LYS A 222 -66.15 -19.79 63.90
N ASN A 223 -66.40 -20.63 62.89
CA ASN A 223 -65.76 -21.94 62.72
C ASN A 223 -64.75 -21.98 61.58
N ILE A 224 -64.41 -20.85 60.95
CA ILE A 224 -63.32 -20.81 59.96
C ILE A 224 -62.02 -20.71 60.75
N THR A 225 -61.28 -21.81 60.79
CA THR A 225 -59.89 -21.84 61.23
C THR A 225 -59.10 -20.74 60.53
N ALA A 226 -58.21 -20.07 61.25
CA ALA A 226 -57.38 -19.00 60.72
C ALA A 226 -56.78 -19.45 59.36
N PRO A 227 -56.86 -18.59 58.32
CA PRO A 227 -56.36 -18.95 57.00
C PRO A 227 -54.92 -19.44 57.14
N PRO A 228 -54.55 -20.54 56.48
CA PRO A 228 -53.18 -21.05 56.54
C PRO A 228 -52.23 -19.90 56.20
N GLN A 229 -51.21 -19.69 57.02
CA GLN A 229 -50.19 -18.68 56.76
C GLN A 229 -49.68 -18.87 55.33
N MET A 230 -49.83 -17.85 54.49
CA MET A 230 -49.31 -17.90 53.13
C MET A 230 -47.81 -18.12 53.24
N GLN A 231 -47.33 -19.22 52.66
CA GLN A 231 -45.91 -19.53 52.63
C GLN A 231 -45.16 -18.41 51.90
N ASN A 232 -43.98 -18.14 52.43
CA ASN A 232 -42.98 -17.14 52.07
C ASN A 232 -43.15 -16.48 50.68
N GLU A 233 -43.70 -15.26 50.65
CA GLU A 233 -43.85 -14.43 49.44
C GLU A 233 -42.50 -14.17 48.73
N ALA A 234 -41.38 -14.31 49.43
CA ALA A 234 -40.03 -14.20 48.87
C ALA A 234 -39.75 -15.26 47.80
N GLU A 235 -40.22 -16.50 47.96
CA GLU A 235 -39.97 -17.57 46.98
C GLU A 235 -40.75 -17.33 45.69
N LEU A 236 -41.97 -16.80 45.80
CA LEU A 236 -42.79 -16.42 44.65
C LEU A 236 -42.19 -15.20 43.94
N ALA A 237 -41.68 -14.22 44.69
CA ALA A 237 -41.00 -13.05 44.14
C ALA A 237 -39.71 -13.45 43.39
N ASP A 238 -38.92 -14.37 43.94
CA ASP A 238 -37.70 -14.88 43.30
C ASP A 238 -38.02 -15.71 42.05
N CYS A 239 -39.07 -16.54 42.11
CA CYS A 239 -39.58 -17.26 40.94
C CYS A 239 -40.02 -16.30 39.82
N LEU A 240 -40.75 -15.23 40.16
CA LEU A 240 -41.13 -14.18 39.20
C LEU A 240 -39.92 -13.43 38.64
N ALA A 241 -38.90 -13.16 39.45
CA ALA A 241 -37.65 -12.54 39.00
C ALA A 241 -36.93 -13.44 37.98
N ARG A 242 -36.76 -14.74 38.30
CA ARG A 242 -36.16 -15.74 37.40
C ARG A 242 -36.93 -15.89 36.08
N LEU A 243 -38.26 -15.84 36.13
CA LEU A 243 -39.11 -15.96 34.94
C LEU A 243 -38.99 -14.72 34.04
N ARG A 244 -38.79 -13.53 34.61
CA ARG A 244 -38.50 -12.30 33.85
C ARG A 244 -37.12 -12.35 33.20
N THR A 245 -36.07 -12.81 33.89
CA THR A 245 -34.74 -12.98 33.30
C THR A 245 -34.74 -14.02 32.17
N ALA A 246 -35.45 -15.14 32.35
CA ALA A 246 -35.58 -16.16 31.31
C ALA A 246 -36.32 -15.63 30.06
N LYS A 247 -37.39 -14.84 30.24
CA LYS A 247 -38.09 -14.19 29.12
C LYS A 247 -37.20 -13.20 28.38
N ALA A 248 -36.43 -12.38 29.10
CA ALA A 248 -35.48 -11.45 28.48
C ALA A 248 -34.38 -12.17 27.70
N ALA A 249 -33.82 -13.26 28.26
CA ALA A 249 -32.82 -14.08 27.58
C ALA A 249 -33.38 -14.70 26.29
N ARG A 250 -34.60 -15.26 26.34
CA ARG A 250 -35.26 -15.82 25.16
C ARG A 250 -35.49 -14.76 24.07
N ALA A 251 -35.96 -13.58 24.43
CA ALA A 251 -36.16 -12.49 23.47
C ALA A 251 -34.84 -12.08 22.78
N SER A 252 -33.73 -12.05 23.53
CA SER A 252 -32.40 -11.78 22.98
C SER A 252 -31.95 -12.85 21.98
N VAL A 253 -32.17 -14.13 22.29
CA VAL A 253 -31.86 -15.25 21.39
C VAL A 253 -32.73 -15.22 20.12
N GLU A 254 -34.03 -14.94 20.25
CA GLU A 254 -34.95 -14.78 19.11
C GLU A 254 -34.54 -13.59 18.21
N GLN A 255 -34.12 -12.48 18.81
CA GLN A 255 -33.60 -11.33 18.08
C GLN A 255 -32.30 -11.66 17.34
N MET A 256 -31.36 -12.36 18.00
CA MET A 256 -30.15 -12.86 17.34
C MET A 256 -30.49 -13.83 16.21
N ALA A 257 -31.41 -14.77 16.42
CA ALA A 257 -31.82 -15.70 15.37
C ALA A 257 -32.42 -14.98 14.16
N THR A 258 -33.22 -13.92 14.39
CA THR A 258 -33.79 -13.09 13.31
C THR A 258 -32.70 -12.34 12.55
N ILE A 259 -31.69 -11.80 13.25
CA ILE A 259 -30.53 -11.13 12.63
C ILE A 259 -29.66 -12.11 11.84
N LEU A 260 -29.55 -13.36 12.32
CA LEU A 260 -28.73 -14.40 11.68
C LEU A 260 -29.47 -15.13 10.54
N GLN A 261 -30.80 -15.07 10.48
CA GLN A 261 -31.63 -15.71 9.44
C GLN A 261 -31.25 -15.31 7.98
N PRO A 262 -30.90 -14.05 7.66
CA PRO A 262 -30.45 -13.68 6.32
C PRO A 262 -28.97 -13.98 6.04
N ILE A 263 -28.20 -14.50 7.00
CA ILE A 263 -26.80 -14.86 6.75
C ILE A 263 -26.78 -16.16 5.95
N ASN A 264 -26.45 -16.03 4.66
CA ASN A 264 -26.24 -17.16 3.76
C ASN A 264 -25.29 -18.18 4.42
N ALA A 265 -25.58 -19.47 4.23
CA ALA A 265 -24.73 -20.54 4.71
C ALA A 265 -23.27 -20.24 4.36
N PRO A 266 -22.33 -20.41 5.31
CA PRO A 266 -20.93 -20.10 5.08
C PRO A 266 -20.47 -20.84 3.82
N PRO A 267 -19.75 -20.16 2.91
CA PRO A 267 -19.29 -20.78 1.67
C PRO A 267 -18.54 -22.07 2.00
N VAL A 268 -18.80 -23.11 1.21
CA VAL A 268 -18.17 -24.43 1.38
C VAL A 268 -16.66 -24.24 1.42
N PRO A 269 -15.95 -24.78 2.44
CA PRO A 269 -14.52 -24.60 2.56
C PRO A 269 -13.84 -25.13 1.30
N VAL A 270 -13.17 -24.21 0.60
CA VAL A 270 -12.31 -24.51 -0.54
C VAL A 270 -11.14 -25.33 -0.02
N ASP A 271 -10.66 -26.27 -0.84
CA ASP A 271 -9.54 -27.17 -0.53
C ASP A 271 -8.36 -26.43 0.13
N GLU A 272 -7.96 -26.87 1.32
CA GLU A 272 -6.95 -26.22 2.17
C GLU A 272 -5.51 -26.52 1.73
N LEU A 273 -5.32 -27.49 0.83
CA LEU A 273 -4.01 -27.94 0.35
C LEU A 273 -3.14 -26.80 -0.24
N PRO A 274 -3.64 -25.92 -1.12
CA PRO A 274 -2.83 -24.84 -1.71
C PRO A 274 -2.36 -23.82 -0.66
N LEU A 275 -3.16 -23.61 0.38
CA LEU A 275 -2.87 -22.67 1.46
C LEU A 275 -1.78 -23.21 2.39
N ARG A 276 -1.83 -24.53 2.66
CA ARG A 276 -0.80 -25.23 3.41
C ARG A 276 0.55 -25.22 2.69
N ASP A 277 0.54 -25.43 1.38
CA ASP A 277 1.76 -25.38 0.55
C ASP A 277 2.37 -23.96 0.52
N ARG A 278 1.53 -22.93 0.41
CA ARG A 278 1.97 -21.53 0.50
C ARG A 278 2.57 -21.20 1.87
N LEU A 279 2.00 -21.70 2.97
CA LEU A 279 2.56 -21.50 4.31
C LEU A 279 3.92 -22.19 4.49
N VAL A 280 4.10 -23.38 3.91
CA VAL A 280 5.40 -24.06 3.92
C VAL A 280 6.43 -23.29 3.08
N ALA A 281 6.04 -22.80 1.90
CA ALA A 281 6.90 -21.97 1.05
C ALA A 281 7.32 -20.67 1.75
N LEU A 282 6.37 -19.98 2.40
CA LEU A 282 6.64 -18.75 3.15
C LEU A 282 7.62 -18.99 4.31
N LYS A 283 7.45 -20.08 5.07
CA LYS A 283 8.40 -20.44 6.13
C LYS A 283 9.81 -20.64 5.58
N LYS A 284 9.96 -21.41 4.50
CA LYS A 284 11.28 -21.61 3.85
C LYS A 284 11.89 -20.28 3.37
N ALA A 285 11.10 -19.39 2.79
CA ALA A 285 11.57 -18.08 2.36
C ALA A 285 12.04 -17.23 3.56
N THR A 286 11.29 -17.20 4.66
CA THR A 286 11.68 -16.46 5.86
C THR A 286 12.98 -16.99 6.50
N GLU A 287 13.18 -18.30 6.50
CA GLU A 287 14.42 -18.93 6.98
C GLU A 287 15.61 -18.58 6.08
N ALA A 288 15.41 -18.58 4.75
CA ALA A 288 16.45 -18.19 3.79
C ALA A 288 16.85 -16.72 3.94
N VAL A 289 15.90 -15.80 4.11
CA VAL A 289 16.18 -14.37 4.37
C VAL A 289 16.94 -14.19 5.69
N ALA A 290 16.56 -14.93 6.75
CA ALA A 290 17.26 -14.88 8.02
C ALA A 290 18.72 -15.36 7.89
N LEU A 291 18.98 -16.41 7.09
CA LEU A 291 20.32 -16.90 6.81
C LEU A 291 21.15 -15.86 6.04
N GLN A 292 20.60 -15.26 4.99
CA GLN A 292 21.27 -14.23 4.20
C GLN A 292 21.60 -12.99 5.03
N ARG A 293 20.69 -12.54 5.90
CA ARG A 293 20.96 -11.42 6.83
C ARG A 293 22.10 -11.73 7.81
N ARG A 294 22.21 -12.98 8.30
CA ARG A 294 23.33 -13.39 9.16
C ARG A 294 24.65 -13.37 8.40
N SER A 295 24.67 -13.89 7.17
CA SER A 295 25.86 -13.88 6.31
C SER A 295 26.30 -12.45 5.98
N ALA A 296 25.38 -11.58 5.56
CA ALA A 296 25.67 -10.17 5.27
C ALA A 296 26.23 -9.45 6.51
N LYS A 297 25.67 -9.71 7.69
CA LYS A 297 26.18 -9.15 8.95
C LYS A 297 27.59 -9.68 9.30
N ALA A 298 27.87 -10.95 9.04
CA ALA A 298 29.20 -11.52 9.24
C ALA A 298 30.23 -10.86 8.32
N ILE A 299 29.93 -10.73 7.03
CA ILE A 299 30.79 -10.06 6.04
C ILE A 299 31.01 -8.59 6.43
N ALA A 300 29.97 -7.87 6.85
CA ALA A 300 30.09 -6.48 7.29
C ALA A 300 31.01 -6.34 8.52
N ASN A 301 30.93 -7.29 9.47
CA ASN A 301 31.82 -7.31 10.63
C ASN A 301 33.27 -7.64 10.23
N GLU A 302 33.49 -8.56 9.29
CA GLU A 302 34.81 -8.89 8.76
C GLU A 302 35.44 -7.70 8.03
N LEU A 303 34.67 -6.99 7.21
CA LEU A 303 35.10 -5.75 6.55
C LEU A 303 35.46 -4.67 7.57
N ALA A 304 34.64 -4.47 8.61
CA ALA A 304 34.93 -3.52 9.67
C ALA A 304 36.22 -3.88 10.44
N ALA A 305 36.43 -5.17 10.71
CA ALA A 305 37.65 -5.66 11.35
C ALA A 305 38.89 -5.45 10.46
N LEU A 306 38.78 -5.71 9.15
CA LEU A 306 39.85 -5.44 8.18
C LEU A 306 40.17 -3.94 8.10
N HIS A 307 39.15 -3.08 8.01
CA HIS A 307 39.34 -1.62 8.04
C HIS A 307 40.11 -1.18 9.30
N GLN A 308 39.75 -1.72 10.46
CA GLN A 308 40.44 -1.43 11.71
C GLN A 308 41.90 -1.91 11.70
N GLN A 309 42.15 -3.13 11.22
CA GLN A 309 43.52 -3.66 11.08
C GLN A 309 44.37 -2.82 10.12
N THR A 310 43.81 -2.42 8.98
CA THR A 310 44.48 -1.54 8.01
C THR A 310 44.78 -0.17 8.63
N ALA A 311 43.85 0.40 9.39
CA ALA A 311 44.08 1.67 10.08
C ALA A 311 45.23 1.58 11.09
N VAL A 312 45.29 0.50 11.90
CA VAL A 312 46.41 0.25 12.84
C VAL A 312 47.73 0.07 12.09
N TYR A 313 47.72 -0.65 10.96
CA TYR A 313 48.91 -0.84 10.14
C TYR A 313 49.43 0.49 9.58
N ILE A 314 48.56 1.34 9.04
CA ILE A 314 48.91 2.65 8.48
C ILE A 314 49.46 3.60 9.56
N GLN A 315 48.91 3.55 10.77
CA GLN A 315 49.47 4.33 11.89
C GLN A 315 50.92 3.93 12.20
N SER A 316 51.24 2.64 12.06
CA SER A 316 52.60 2.12 12.27
C SER A 316 53.50 2.30 11.04
N ASN A 317 52.91 2.45 9.85
CA ASN A 317 53.58 2.54 8.56
C ASN A 317 52.92 3.65 7.70
N PRO A 318 53.19 4.93 8.00
CA PRO A 318 52.49 6.04 7.36
C PRO A 318 52.88 6.23 5.89
N THR A 319 54.02 5.68 5.47
CA THR A 319 54.53 5.77 4.08
C THR A 319 54.61 4.40 3.44
N CYS A 320 54.27 4.34 2.15
CA CYS A 320 54.34 3.11 1.38
C CYS A 320 55.80 2.65 1.23
N PRO A 321 56.13 1.38 1.53
CA PRO A 321 57.49 0.89 1.44
C PRO A 321 58.03 0.80 -0.01
N VAL A 322 57.15 0.89 -1.02
CA VAL A 322 57.52 0.78 -2.44
C VAL A 322 57.74 2.14 -3.09
N CYS A 323 56.79 3.08 -2.93
CA CYS A 323 56.80 4.37 -3.61
C CYS A 323 56.95 5.58 -2.66
N ASN A 324 57.09 5.34 -1.36
CA ASN A 324 57.23 6.37 -0.31
C ASN A 324 56.06 7.38 -0.20
N SER A 325 54.95 7.14 -0.89
CA SER A 325 53.75 7.99 -0.81
C SER A 325 53.00 7.79 0.51
N PRO A 326 52.30 8.81 1.04
CA PRO A 326 51.52 8.68 2.25
C PRO A 326 50.34 7.71 2.05
N LEU A 327 50.25 6.70 2.93
CA LEU A 327 49.17 5.72 2.95
C LEU A 327 47.94 6.32 3.66
N SER A 328 46.75 6.15 3.08
CA SER A 328 45.48 6.44 3.77
C SER A 328 44.49 5.28 3.61
N VAL A 329 43.68 5.04 4.64
CA VAL A 329 42.66 3.99 4.66
C VAL A 329 41.68 4.21 3.50
N ASP A 330 41.22 5.44 3.32
CA ASP A 330 40.26 5.78 2.27
C ASP A 330 40.83 5.52 0.88
N ARG A 331 42.13 5.78 0.62
CA ARG A 331 42.75 5.51 -0.68
C ARG A 331 42.91 4.02 -0.98
N LEU A 332 43.09 3.18 0.04
CA LEU A 332 43.24 1.73 -0.13
C LEU A 332 41.91 1.02 -0.43
N PHE A 333 40.82 1.46 0.20
CA PHE A 333 39.50 0.86 0.01
C PHE A 333 38.67 1.53 -1.09
N SER A 334 38.99 2.76 -1.49
CA SER A 334 38.43 3.42 -2.68
C SER A 334 39.09 2.89 -3.94
N SER A 335 38.83 1.63 -4.28
CA SER A 335 39.32 1.01 -5.52
C SER A 335 38.73 1.75 -6.73
N GLY A 336 39.53 2.61 -7.35
CA GLY A 336 39.16 3.36 -8.55
C GLY A 336 40.11 4.50 -8.94
N GLN A 337 40.88 5.05 -8.00
CA GLN A 337 41.91 6.04 -8.36
C GLN A 337 43.20 5.35 -8.81
N VAL A 338 43.25 5.09 -10.12
CA VAL A 338 44.45 4.71 -10.86
C VAL A 338 45.56 5.71 -10.53
N HIS A 339 46.68 5.22 -9.99
CA HIS A 339 47.92 5.97 -9.89
C HIS A 339 48.48 6.17 -11.32
N GLY A 340 48.03 7.19 -12.02
CA GLY A 340 48.47 7.51 -13.38
C GLY A 340 48.34 9.00 -13.66
N ASP A 341 49.46 9.59 -14.09
CA ASP A 341 49.61 10.91 -14.71
C ASP A 341 49.48 12.16 -13.82
N SER A 342 50.48 12.32 -12.93
CA SER A 342 51.09 13.64 -12.76
C SER A 342 52.35 13.74 -13.63
N ILE A 343 52.18 13.84 -14.94
CA ILE A 343 53.24 14.37 -15.81
C ILE A 343 53.22 15.89 -15.62
N GLY A 344 54.35 16.43 -15.17
CA GLY A 344 54.47 17.80 -14.69
C GLY A 344 54.24 18.87 -15.76
N GLU A 345 53.50 19.90 -15.39
CA GLU A 345 53.65 21.23 -15.95
C GLU A 345 54.72 21.97 -15.12
N HIS A 346 55.93 22.01 -15.69
CA HIS A 346 56.94 23.01 -15.36
C HIS A 346 56.68 24.29 -16.17
N ASP A 347 56.74 25.43 -15.49
CA ASP A 347 57.06 26.80 -15.95
C ASP A 347 56.32 27.41 -17.16
N HIS A 348 55.64 28.54 -16.93
CA HIS A 348 56.13 29.89 -17.32
C HIS A 348 55.06 30.97 -17.08
N ALA A 349 55.26 31.80 -16.04
CA ALA A 349 55.04 33.26 -16.03
C ALA A 349 55.57 33.86 -14.74
#